data_AF-A0A0T1WQX9-F1
#
_entry.id   AF-A0A0T1WQX9-F1
#
_cell.length_a   1.000
_cell.length_b   1.000
_cell.length_c   1.000
_cell.angle_alpha   90.00
_cell.angle_beta   90.00
_cell.angle_gamma   90.00
#
_symmetry.space_group_name_H-M   'P 1'
#
loop_
_entity.id
_entity.type
_entity.pdbx_description
1 polymer ?
#
loop_
_entity_poly.entity_id
_entity_poly.type
_entity_poly.pdbx_seq_one_letter_code
_entity_poly.pdbx_strand_id
1 'polypeptide(L)'
;MDKKYTLALARSASRSASNARQILRALREAGLVPGHSGLPTSTHIARIVMALAADLVKDVVPTVTVLRTLPISTPCGLPATAEAMLTRLIDILPHGPVFGDYDVDDGFVHIADDSISLECLTLAGHRACARYGALFTGIAHTVTIPVSTIRAITVAIKDQK
;
A
#
# COMPACT_ATOMS: atom_id res chain seq x y z
N MET A 1 15.78 0.95 -14.65
CA MET A 1 14.62 0.80 -13.76
C MET A 1 14.61 1.79 -12.60
N ASP A 2 15.75 2.06 -11.95
CA ASP A 2 15.74 2.70 -10.62
C ASP A 2 15.13 4.11 -10.49
N LYS A 3 15.31 4.92 -11.53
CA LYS A 3 14.96 6.35 -11.49
C LYS A 3 13.46 6.63 -11.66
N LYS A 4 12.76 5.85 -12.50
CA LYS A 4 11.33 6.06 -12.79
C LYS A 4 10.43 5.65 -11.63
N TYR A 5 10.70 4.51 -10.97
CA TYR A 5 9.93 4.13 -9.78
C TYR A 5 10.16 5.11 -8.64
N THR A 6 11.40 5.60 -8.48
CA THR A 6 11.77 6.49 -7.37
C THR A 6 10.97 7.78 -7.48
N LEU A 7 10.87 8.29 -8.71
CA LEU A 7 10.13 9.51 -9.02
C LEU A 7 8.62 9.30 -8.89
N ALA A 8 8.10 8.13 -9.29
CA ALA A 8 6.70 7.78 -9.06
C ALA A 8 6.37 7.74 -7.57
N LEU A 9 7.18 7.03 -6.76
CA LEU A 9 7.02 6.98 -5.31
C LEU A 9 7.13 8.37 -4.66
N ALA A 10 8.13 9.15 -5.04
CA ALA A 10 8.35 10.50 -4.52
C ALA A 10 7.15 11.42 -4.81
N ARG A 11 6.61 11.37 -6.04
CA ARG A 11 5.42 12.14 -6.44
C ARG A 11 4.17 11.68 -5.71
N SER A 12 3.96 10.37 -5.63
CA SER A 12 2.77 9.76 -5.01
C SER A 12 2.71 9.96 -3.50
N ALA A 13 3.86 10.06 -2.82
CA ALA A 13 3.93 10.17 -1.37
C ALA A 13 4.28 11.59 -0.88
N SER A 14 4.31 12.59 -1.76
CA SER A 14 4.79 13.96 -1.45
C SER A 14 6.16 13.98 -0.73
N ARG A 15 7.02 13.01 -1.06
CA ARG A 15 8.33 12.80 -0.43
C ARG A 15 9.45 13.19 -1.39
N SER A 16 10.61 13.54 -0.85
CA SER A 16 11.78 13.80 -1.70
C SER A 16 12.25 12.53 -2.41
N ALA A 17 12.82 12.68 -3.61
CA ALA A 17 13.40 11.56 -4.35
C ALA A 17 14.58 10.90 -3.61
N SER A 18 15.19 11.59 -2.63
CA SER A 18 16.22 11.03 -1.75
C SER A 18 15.58 10.08 -0.72
N ASN A 19 14.52 10.52 -0.06
CA ASN A 19 13.79 9.72 0.92
C ASN A 19 13.19 8.47 0.27
N ALA A 20 12.58 8.60 -0.91
CA ALA A 20 12.06 7.48 -1.68
C ALA A 20 13.13 6.42 -2.00
N ARG A 21 14.35 6.85 -2.37
CA ARG A 21 15.49 5.94 -2.60
C ARG A 21 15.92 5.23 -1.33
N GLN A 22 15.98 5.94 -0.21
CA GLN A 22 16.38 5.37 1.07
C GLN A 22 15.39 4.33 1.59
N ILE A 23 14.08 4.59 1.45
CA ILE A 23 13.02 3.61 1.77
C ILE A 23 13.21 2.34 0.95
N LEU A 24 13.36 2.48 -0.37
CA LEU A 24 13.47 1.32 -1.26
C LEU A 24 14.78 0.56 -1.07
N ARG A 25 15.86 1.25 -0.73
CA ARG A 25 17.11 0.62 -0.30
C ARG A 25 16.92 -0.21 0.96
N ALA A 26 16.29 0.34 2.00
CA ALA A 26 16.04 -0.39 3.25
C ALA A 26 15.18 -1.65 3.02
N LEU A 27 14.14 -1.55 2.18
CA LEU A 27 13.31 -2.70 1.82
C LEU A 27 14.09 -3.78 1.05
N ARG A 28 15.03 -3.40 0.18
CA ARG A 28 15.88 -4.34 -0.56
C ARG A 28 16.89 -5.05 0.34
N GLU A 29 17.55 -4.29 1.21
CA GLU A 29 18.52 -4.83 2.18
C GLU A 29 17.85 -5.84 3.12
N ALA A 30 16.56 -5.64 3.44
CA ALA A 30 15.74 -6.58 4.21
C ALA A 30 15.10 -7.72 3.38
N GLY A 31 15.32 -7.79 2.06
CA GLY A 31 14.72 -8.81 1.19
C GLY A 31 13.20 -8.70 1.01
N LEU A 32 12.60 -7.56 1.37
CA LEU A 32 11.16 -7.32 1.28
C LEU A 32 10.71 -6.94 -0.14
N VAL A 33 11.62 -6.40 -0.95
CA VAL A 33 11.41 -6.11 -2.38
C VAL A 33 12.64 -6.57 -3.16
N PRO A 34 12.52 -6.84 -4.48
CA PRO A 34 13.62 -7.37 -5.26
C PRO A 34 14.75 -6.34 -5.38
N GLY A 35 15.97 -6.87 -5.54
CA GLY A 35 17.13 -6.06 -5.89
C GLY A 35 16.98 -5.34 -7.24
N HIS A 36 17.98 -4.53 -7.60
CA HIS A 36 17.94 -3.64 -8.76
C HIS A 36 17.62 -4.30 -10.11
N SER A 37 17.83 -5.61 -10.23
CA SER A 37 17.59 -6.40 -11.44
C SER A 37 16.24 -7.13 -11.47
N GLY A 38 15.52 -7.20 -10.35
CA GLY A 38 14.27 -7.96 -10.26
C GLY A 38 13.03 -7.09 -10.48
N LEU A 39 12.07 -7.61 -11.25
CA LEU A 39 10.77 -6.97 -11.45
C LEU A 39 9.92 -7.10 -10.17
N PRO A 40 9.38 -5.99 -9.63
CA PRO A 40 8.48 -6.04 -8.48
C PRO A 40 7.18 -6.79 -8.84
N THR A 41 6.72 -7.65 -7.93
CA THR A 41 5.41 -8.29 -7.99
C THR A 41 4.40 -7.40 -7.27
N SER A 42 3.11 -7.72 -7.37
CA SER A 42 2.07 -6.98 -6.65
C SER A 42 2.27 -7.01 -5.13
N THR A 43 2.79 -8.11 -4.58
CA THR A 43 3.18 -8.20 -3.16
C THR A 43 4.32 -7.24 -2.82
N HIS A 44 5.31 -7.09 -3.71
CA HIS A 44 6.38 -6.11 -3.51
C HIS A 44 5.83 -4.68 -3.54
N ILE A 45 4.88 -4.38 -4.44
CA ILE A 45 4.23 -3.07 -4.50
C ILE A 45 3.40 -2.81 -3.22
N ALA A 46 2.70 -3.83 -2.69
CA ALA A 46 1.95 -3.71 -1.44
C ALA A 46 2.87 -3.30 -0.28
N ARG A 47 4.04 -3.92 -0.16
CA ARG A 47 5.05 -3.59 0.87
C ARG A 47 5.61 -2.17 0.69
N ILE A 48 5.78 -1.74 -0.55
CA ILE A 48 6.20 -0.37 -0.86
C ILE A 48 5.14 0.65 -0.40
N VAL A 49 3.86 0.36 -0.62
CA VAL A 49 2.75 1.20 -0.16
C VAL A 49 2.71 1.26 1.37
N MET A 50 2.85 0.12 2.06
CA MET A 50 2.93 0.07 3.53
C MET A 50 4.11 0.90 4.08
N ALA A 51 5.26 0.87 3.42
CA ALA A 51 6.43 1.62 3.83
C ALA A 51 6.23 3.15 3.80
N LEU A 52 5.20 3.65 3.11
CA LEU A 52 4.89 5.08 3.09
C LEU A 52 4.40 5.61 4.45
N ALA A 53 3.94 4.73 5.34
CA ALA A 53 3.60 5.07 6.71
C ALA A 53 4.82 5.27 7.62
N ALA A 54 6.00 4.78 7.23
CA ALA A 54 7.20 4.97 8.05
C ALA A 54 7.70 6.42 7.96
N ASP A 55 7.75 7.10 9.11
CA ASP A 55 8.26 8.47 9.20
C ASP A 55 9.76 8.52 8.94
N LEU A 56 10.51 7.60 9.54
CA LEU A 56 11.97 7.51 9.43
C LEU A 56 12.38 6.27 8.66
N VAL A 57 13.47 6.38 7.90
CA VAL A 57 14.01 5.28 7.07
C VAL A 57 14.34 4.05 7.92
N LYS A 58 14.81 4.24 9.16
CA LYS A 58 15.12 3.15 10.09
C LYS A 58 13.90 2.33 10.50
N ASP A 59 12.70 2.92 10.44
CA ASP A 59 11.47 2.29 10.91
C ASP A 59 10.73 1.56 9.77
N VAL A 60 11.15 1.75 8.52
CA VAL A 60 10.56 1.14 7.31
C VAL A 60 10.39 -0.37 7.43
N VAL A 61 11.44 -1.09 7.82
CA VAL A 61 11.44 -2.56 7.87
C VAL A 61 10.55 -3.07 9.01
N PRO A 62 10.68 -2.56 10.26
CA PRO A 62 9.73 -2.85 11.33
C PRO A 62 8.27 -2.58 10.93
N THR A 63 7.96 -1.39 10.41
CA THR A 63 6.60 -1.00 10.02
C THR A 63 6.01 -1.99 9.02
N VAL A 64 6.69 -2.28 7.91
CA VAL A 64 6.18 -3.22 6.90
C VAL A 64 6.01 -4.64 7.47
N THR A 65 6.89 -5.06 8.38
CA THR A 65 6.84 -6.40 8.98
C THR A 65 5.63 -6.58 9.88
N VAL A 66 5.26 -5.54 10.64
CA VAL A 66 4.04 -5.52 11.45
C VAL A 66 2.81 -5.50 10.55
N LEU A 67 2.74 -4.49 9.68
CA LEU A 67 1.56 -4.21 8.87
C LEU A 67 1.14 -5.37 7.97
N ARG A 68 2.10 -6.09 7.36
CA ARG A 68 1.78 -7.17 6.41
C ARG A 68 0.97 -8.33 7.02
N THR A 69 1.14 -8.55 8.33
CA THR A 69 0.54 -9.68 9.05
C THR A 69 -0.78 -9.33 9.74
N LEU A 70 -1.18 -8.06 9.72
CA LEU A 70 -2.36 -7.61 10.43
C LEU A 70 -3.61 -8.38 9.94
N PRO A 71 -4.34 -9.03 10.85
CA PRO A 71 -5.55 -9.76 10.51
C PRO A 71 -6.69 -8.80 10.25
N ILE A 72 -7.64 -9.22 9.41
CA ILE A 72 -8.90 -8.51 9.23
C ILE A 72 -9.66 -8.46 10.55
N SER A 73 -10.05 -7.26 10.99
CA SER A 73 -10.77 -7.04 12.25
C SER A 73 -12.27 -6.76 12.05
N THR A 74 -12.68 -6.50 10.80
CA THR A 74 -14.07 -6.33 10.41
C THR A 74 -14.58 -7.54 9.61
N PRO A 75 -15.77 -8.08 9.90
CA PRO A 75 -16.35 -9.15 9.10
C PRO A 75 -16.73 -8.64 7.71
N CYS A 76 -15.91 -8.95 6.71
CA CYS A 76 -16.22 -8.76 5.30
C CYS A 76 -15.53 -9.82 4.44
N GLY A 77 -15.98 -10.00 3.19
CA GLY A 77 -15.46 -11.01 2.26
C GLY A 77 -14.06 -10.74 1.69
N LEU A 78 -13.28 -9.86 2.34
CA LEU A 78 -11.94 -9.49 1.91
C LEU A 78 -10.87 -10.45 2.46
N PRO A 79 -9.64 -10.40 1.93
CA PRO A 79 -8.56 -11.29 2.37
C PRO A 79 -8.26 -11.22 3.87
N ALA A 80 -7.71 -12.30 4.42
CA ALA A 80 -7.48 -12.43 5.86
C ALA A 80 -6.40 -11.48 6.43
N THR A 81 -5.46 -11.03 5.60
CA THR A 81 -4.34 -10.17 6.03
C THR A 81 -4.24 -8.89 5.20
N ALA A 82 -3.66 -7.85 5.78
CA ALA A 82 -3.50 -6.57 5.10
C ALA A 82 -2.60 -6.66 3.84
N GLU A 83 -1.56 -7.50 3.84
CA GLU A 83 -0.74 -7.75 2.65
C GLU A 83 -1.54 -8.44 1.55
N ALA A 84 -2.36 -9.44 1.89
CA ALA A 84 -3.19 -10.12 0.91
C ALA A 84 -4.26 -9.18 0.33
N MET A 85 -4.82 -8.29 1.16
CA MET A 85 -5.75 -7.25 0.73
C MET A 85 -5.11 -6.30 -0.27
N LEU A 86 -3.97 -5.68 0.08
CA LEU A 86 -3.28 -4.75 -0.81
C LEU A 86 -2.76 -5.43 -2.08
N THR A 87 -2.24 -6.66 -1.97
CA THR A 87 -1.77 -7.42 -3.13
C THR A 87 -2.91 -7.64 -4.13
N ARG A 88 -4.08 -8.11 -3.67
CA ARG A 88 -5.24 -8.29 -4.54
C ARG A 88 -5.75 -6.98 -5.12
N LEU A 89 -5.77 -5.91 -4.33
CA LEU A 89 -6.12 -4.57 -4.82
C LEU A 89 -5.19 -4.17 -5.99
N ILE A 90 -3.88 -4.31 -5.83
CA ILE A 90 -2.87 -3.99 -6.86
C ILE A 90 -2.98 -4.86 -8.12
N ASP A 91 -3.43 -6.10 -7.97
CA ASP A 91 -3.68 -6.99 -9.11
C ASP A 91 -4.93 -6.59 -9.89
N ILE A 92 -5.97 -6.11 -9.20
CA ILE A 92 -7.25 -5.73 -9.80
C ILE A 92 -7.18 -4.37 -10.48
N LEU A 93 -6.49 -3.39 -9.88
CA LEU A 93 -6.49 -2.00 -10.35
C LEU A 93 -6.24 -1.86 -11.86
N PRO A 94 -5.25 -2.53 -12.50
CA PRO A 94 -5.05 -2.42 -13.95
C PRO A 94 -6.26 -2.84 -14.82
N HIS A 95 -7.16 -3.66 -14.29
CA HIS A 95 -8.28 -4.25 -15.03
C HIS A 95 -9.63 -3.61 -14.71
N GLY A 96 -9.74 -2.84 -13.62
CA GLY A 96 -10.95 -2.13 -13.26
C GLY A 96 -10.92 -1.60 -11.82
N PRO A 97 -11.96 -0.86 -11.41
CA PRO A 97 -12.07 -0.30 -10.07
C PRO A 97 -12.86 -1.21 -9.09
N VAL A 98 -13.18 -2.45 -9.45
CA VAL A 98 -14.07 -3.29 -8.62
C VAL A 98 -13.28 -4.35 -7.87
N PHE A 99 -13.29 -4.31 -6.54
CA PHE A 99 -12.66 -5.29 -5.66
C PHE A 99 -13.72 -6.04 -4.84
N GLY A 100 -14.31 -7.10 -5.40
CA GLY A 100 -15.48 -7.75 -4.80
C GLY A 100 -16.72 -6.86 -4.93
N ASP A 101 -17.40 -6.56 -3.83
CA ASP A 101 -18.56 -5.65 -3.81
C ASP A 101 -18.18 -4.18 -3.61
N TYR A 102 -16.89 -3.87 -3.70
CA TYR A 102 -16.34 -2.53 -3.45
C TYR A 102 -15.96 -1.85 -4.77
N ASP A 103 -16.48 -0.65 -5.01
CA ASP A 103 -15.96 0.30 -5.99
C ASP A 103 -14.84 1.12 -5.33
N VAL A 104 -13.60 0.85 -5.74
CA VAL A 104 -12.41 1.42 -5.11
C VAL A 104 -11.86 2.65 -5.84
N ASP A 105 -12.49 3.14 -6.91
CA ASP A 105 -11.90 4.23 -7.71
C ASP A 105 -11.78 5.55 -6.92
N ASP A 106 -12.76 5.82 -6.06
CA ASP A 106 -12.79 6.96 -5.13
C ASP A 106 -12.31 6.60 -3.72
N GLY A 107 -11.73 5.42 -3.58
CA GLY A 107 -11.34 4.85 -2.29
C GLY A 107 -10.04 5.41 -1.75
N PHE A 108 -9.84 5.17 -0.45
CA PHE A 108 -8.65 5.53 0.30
C PHE A 108 -8.11 4.31 1.06
N VAL A 109 -6.80 4.18 1.07
CA VAL A 109 -6.10 3.31 2.01
C VAL A 109 -5.54 4.18 3.12
N HIS A 110 -5.94 3.89 4.35
CA HIS A 110 -5.41 4.53 5.55
C HIS A 110 -4.44 3.57 6.21
N ILE A 111 -3.24 4.05 6.53
CA ILE A 111 -2.16 3.27 7.13
C ILE A 111 -1.66 4.02 8.36
N ALA A 112 -1.78 3.41 9.53
CA ALA A 112 -1.10 3.84 10.75
C ALA A 112 -0.05 2.79 11.15
N ASP A 113 0.59 2.95 12.31
CA ASP A 113 1.67 2.08 12.76
C ASP A 113 1.25 0.62 12.98
N ASP A 114 -0.01 0.41 13.39
CA ASP A 114 -0.55 -0.89 13.81
C ASP A 114 -1.90 -1.25 13.15
N SER A 115 -2.34 -0.44 12.17
CA SER A 115 -3.61 -0.63 11.50
C SER A 115 -3.59 -0.20 10.04
N ILE A 116 -4.36 -0.93 9.22
CA ILE A 116 -4.63 -0.57 7.82
C ILE A 116 -6.12 -0.64 7.60
N SER A 117 -6.69 0.33 6.89
CA SER A 117 -8.06 0.22 6.41
C SER A 117 -8.21 0.60 4.96
N LEU A 118 -9.10 -0.10 4.26
CA LEU A 118 -9.59 0.25 2.94
C LEU A 118 -10.97 0.87 3.10
N GLU A 119 -11.09 2.16 2.78
CA GLU A 119 -12.35 2.90 2.76
C GLU A 119 -12.77 3.16 1.30
N CYS A 120 -13.96 2.73 0.92
CA CYS A 120 -14.46 2.84 -0.45
C CYS A 120 -16.00 2.76 -0.48
N LEU A 121 -16.60 3.01 -1.64
CA LEU A 121 -18.02 2.77 -1.84
C LEU A 121 -18.28 1.28 -2.11
N THR A 122 -19.40 0.77 -1.63
CA THR A 122 -19.96 -0.49 -2.13
C THR A 122 -20.65 -0.23 -3.46
N LEU A 123 -20.85 -1.28 -4.26
CA LEU A 123 -21.66 -1.20 -5.50
C LEU A 123 -23.12 -0.78 -5.23
N ALA A 124 -23.60 -0.89 -3.98
CA ALA A 124 -24.90 -0.39 -3.54
C ALA A 124 -24.90 1.11 -3.17
N GLY A 125 -23.76 1.80 -3.27
CA GLY A 125 -23.61 3.22 -3.00
C GLY A 125 -23.41 3.59 -1.52
N HIS A 126 -23.07 2.62 -0.66
CA HIS A 126 -22.79 2.88 0.76
C HIS A 126 -21.30 2.94 1.03
N ARG A 127 -20.85 3.86 1.88
CA ARG A 127 -19.44 3.88 2.30
C ARG A 127 -19.16 2.67 3.20
N ALA A 128 -18.14 1.90 2.87
CA ALA A 128 -17.68 0.76 3.64
C ALA A 128 -16.20 0.91 3.99
N CYS A 129 -15.83 0.41 5.16
CA CYS A 129 -14.48 0.46 5.68
C CYS A 129 -14.08 -0.93 6.16
N ALA A 130 -13.18 -1.57 5.44
CA ALA A 130 -12.57 -2.82 5.88
C ALA A 130 -11.30 -2.53 6.67
N ARG A 131 -11.19 -3.07 7.87
CA ARG A 131 -10.10 -2.76 8.80
C ARG A 131 -9.25 -3.99 9.10
N TYR A 132 -7.96 -3.75 9.26
CA TYR A 132 -6.94 -4.72 9.61
C TYR A 132 -6.15 -4.19 10.79
N GLY A 133 -5.90 -5.03 11.80
CA GLY A 133 -5.21 -4.62 13.03
C GLY A 133 -6.09 -3.87 14.02
N ALA A 134 -5.45 -3.04 14.86
CA ALA A 134 -6.11 -2.32 15.95
C ALA A 134 -7.10 -1.27 15.42
N LEU A 135 -8.08 -0.89 16.25
CA LEU A 135 -8.91 0.27 15.96
C LEU A 135 -8.05 1.53 16.04
N PHE A 136 -8.23 2.47 15.10
CA PHE A 136 -7.62 3.80 15.17
C PHE A 136 -8.08 4.53 16.44
N THR A 137 -7.37 4.36 17.56
CA THR A 137 -7.68 5.01 18.83
C THR A 137 -6.68 6.13 19.12
N GLY A 138 -6.91 7.30 18.52
CA GLY A 138 -6.27 8.57 18.91
C GLY A 138 -4.81 8.77 18.49
N ILE A 139 -4.47 10.02 18.12
CA ILE A 139 -3.13 10.61 17.81
C ILE A 139 -2.17 9.75 16.95
N ALA A 140 -2.62 8.68 16.31
CA ALA A 140 -1.78 7.87 15.43
C ALA A 140 -1.51 8.62 14.12
N HIS A 141 -0.24 8.67 13.71
CA HIS A 141 0.15 9.17 12.40
C HIS A 141 -0.50 8.29 11.33
N THR A 142 -1.57 8.80 10.73
CA THR A 142 -2.30 8.09 9.68
C THR A 142 -1.91 8.66 8.33
N VAL A 143 -1.30 7.84 7.50
CA VAL A 143 -1.05 8.16 6.10
C VAL A 143 -2.26 7.72 5.29
N THR A 144 -2.94 8.69 4.68
CA THR A 144 -4.07 8.46 3.78
C THR A 144 -3.58 8.50 2.33
N ILE A 145 -3.79 7.40 1.60
CA ILE A 145 -3.34 7.24 0.22
C ILE A 145 -4.59 7.00 -0.66
N PRO A 146 -4.89 7.89 -1.61
CA PRO A 146 -5.93 7.63 -2.59
C PRO A 146 -5.63 6.35 -3.39
N VAL A 147 -6.62 5.51 -3.64
CA VAL A 147 -6.45 4.29 -4.44
C VAL A 147 -5.96 4.61 -5.86
N SER A 148 -6.37 5.74 -6.42
CA SER A 148 -5.85 6.27 -7.69
C SER A 148 -4.33 6.50 -7.67
N THR A 149 -3.76 6.84 -6.51
CA THR A 149 -2.32 6.99 -6.32
C THR A 149 -1.63 5.63 -6.28
N ILE A 150 -2.23 4.63 -5.64
CA ILE A 150 -1.75 3.24 -5.67
C ILE A 150 -1.79 2.68 -7.11
N ARG A 151 -2.84 3.00 -7.87
CA ARG A 151 -2.95 2.69 -9.31
C ARG A 151 -1.80 3.32 -10.09
N ALA A 152 -1.50 4.60 -9.87
CA ALA A 152 -0.40 5.29 -10.54
C ALA A 152 0.97 4.67 -10.21
N ILE A 153 1.22 4.32 -8.95
CA ILE A 153 2.44 3.58 -8.54
C ILE A 153 2.51 2.24 -9.27
N THR A 154 1.40 1.51 -9.30
CA THR A 154 1.31 0.18 -9.92
C THR A 154 1.62 0.24 -11.40
N VAL A 155 1.01 1.17 -12.14
CA VAL A 155 1.25 1.39 -13.57
C VAL A 155 2.70 1.79 -13.81
N ALA A 156 3.24 2.75 -13.06
CA ALA A 156 4.62 3.20 -13.21
C ALA A 156 5.67 2.10 -12.94
N ILE A 157 5.31 1.07 -12.17
CA ILE A 157 6.16 -0.09 -11.89
C ILE A 157 5.95 -1.20 -12.94
N LYS A 158 4.70 -1.51 -13.31
CA LYS A 158 4.35 -2.60 -14.25
C LYS A 158 4.69 -2.26 -15.72
N ASP A 159 4.62 -1.00 -16.13
CA ASP A 159 4.91 -0.54 -17.50
C ASP A 159 6.41 -0.42 -17.81
N GLN A 160 7.29 -0.90 -16.92
CA GLN A 160 8.74 -0.97 -17.18
C GLN A 160 9.20 -2.31 -17.75
N LYS A 161 8.27 -3.10 -18.30
CA LYS A 161 8.58 -4.27 -19.12
C LYS A 161 9.16 -3.88 -20.47
#